data_AF-A0AAT9HW54-F1
#
_entry.id   AF-A0AAT9HW54-F1
#
_cell.length_a   1.000
_cell.length_b   1.000
_cell.length_c   1.000
_cell.angle_alpha   90.00
_cell.angle_beta   90.00
_cell.angle_gamma   90.00
#
_symmetry.space_group_name_H-M   'P 1'
#
loop_
_entity.id
_entity.type
_entity.pdbx_description
1 polymer ?
#
loop_
_entity_poly.entity_id
_entity_poly.type
_entity_poly.pdbx_seq_one_letter_code
_entity_poly.pdbx_strand_id
1 'polypeptide(L)'
;MQTEEYSRALFSYVNPEFPEDEVERWVEHRMRRKVIIERADPVAYEAVVHEGALRIRVGDRSAARRQLARVLDMSEISQVSVRVIPFDVDGFGGAGSVMVYAGSVVPELDTVVRDGPNGPVFIDAEAQLNRYRTLFRRVEAVSLDPERSRDFIHGLTKEL
;
A
#
# COMPACT_ATOMS: atom_id res chain seq x y z
N MET A 1 -0.28 3.65 -6.58
CA MET A 1 0.84 2.69 -6.69
C MET A 1 0.48 1.40 -7.42
N GLN A 2 -0.71 0.83 -7.23
CA GLN A 2 -1.08 -0.39 -7.94
C GLN A 2 -1.40 -0.15 -9.42
N THR A 3 -1.07 -1.11 -10.29
CA THR A 3 -1.49 -1.12 -11.70
C THR A 3 -2.90 -1.67 -11.84
N GLU A 4 -3.50 -1.44 -13.01
CA GLU A 4 -4.82 -1.94 -13.34
C GLU A 4 -4.87 -3.46 -13.35
N GLU A 5 -3.89 -4.12 -13.99
CA GLU A 5 -3.82 -5.58 -14.09
C GLU A 5 -3.62 -6.24 -12.73
N TYR A 6 -2.75 -5.67 -11.88
CA TYR A 6 -2.56 -6.15 -10.52
C TYR A 6 -3.86 -6.02 -9.71
N SER A 7 -4.55 -4.89 -9.84
CA SER A 7 -5.81 -4.63 -9.14
C SER A 7 -6.92 -5.58 -9.59
N ARG A 8 -7.04 -5.82 -10.90
CA ARG A 8 -7.98 -6.76 -11.50
C ARG A 8 -7.74 -8.17 -10.98
N ALA A 9 -6.51 -8.66 -11.07
CA ALA A 9 -6.15 -10.00 -10.58
C ALA A 9 -6.42 -10.17 -9.08
N LEU A 10 -6.15 -9.13 -8.27
CA LEU A 10 -6.48 -9.15 -6.84
C LEU A 10 -8.00 -9.24 -6.61
N PHE A 11 -8.77 -8.38 -7.27
CA PHE A 11 -10.23 -8.33 -7.08
C PHE A 11 -10.94 -9.57 -7.57
N SER A 12 -10.52 -10.16 -8.70
CA SER A 12 -11.03 -11.45 -9.18
C SER A 12 -10.73 -12.58 -8.20
N TYR A 13 -9.58 -12.55 -7.50
CA TYR A 13 -9.24 -13.57 -6.52
C TYR A 13 -10.06 -13.45 -5.23
N VAL A 14 -10.21 -12.24 -4.69
CA VAL A 14 -10.92 -12.03 -3.41
C VAL A 14 -12.44 -12.09 -3.56
N ASN A 15 -12.97 -11.86 -4.76
CA ASN A 15 -14.40 -11.93 -5.07
C ASN A 15 -14.67 -12.87 -6.26
N PRO A 16 -14.49 -14.21 -6.10
CA PRO A 16 -14.58 -15.15 -7.21
C PRO A 16 -15.98 -15.26 -7.83
N GLU A 17 -17.02 -14.84 -7.10
CA GLU A 17 -18.41 -14.87 -7.56
C GLU A 17 -18.84 -13.56 -8.26
N PHE A 18 -17.99 -12.53 -8.28
CA PHE A 18 -18.34 -11.27 -8.95
C PHE A 18 -18.27 -11.43 -10.46
N PRO A 19 -19.28 -10.92 -11.20
CA PRO A 19 -19.18 -10.82 -12.65
C PRO A 19 -18.08 -9.81 -13.04
N GLU A 20 -17.58 -9.94 -14.27
CA GLU A 20 -16.45 -9.15 -14.76
C GLU A 20 -16.70 -7.63 -14.69
N ASP A 21 -17.93 -7.18 -15.00
CA ASP A 21 -18.31 -5.77 -14.94
C ASP A 21 -18.28 -5.20 -13.52
N GLU A 22 -18.60 -6.00 -12.50
CA GLU A 22 -18.43 -5.59 -11.11
C GLU A 22 -16.94 -5.50 -10.75
N VAL A 23 -16.10 -6.46 -11.16
CA VAL A 23 -14.65 -6.37 -10.95
C VAL A 23 -14.09 -5.08 -11.58
N GLU A 24 -14.49 -4.76 -12.81
CA GLU A 24 -14.05 -3.54 -13.50
C GLU A 24 -14.43 -2.26 -12.75
N ARG A 25 -15.63 -2.19 -12.14
CA ARG A 25 -16.02 -1.03 -11.31
C ARG A 25 -15.09 -0.84 -10.12
N TRP A 26 -14.67 -1.91 -9.47
CA TRP A 26 -13.74 -1.85 -8.34
C TRP A 26 -12.33 -1.45 -8.78
N VAL A 27 -11.88 -1.98 -9.92
CA VAL A 27 -10.61 -1.58 -10.55
C VAL A 27 -10.64 -0.09 -10.88
N GLU A 28 -11.69 0.38 -11.55
CA GLU A 28 -11.86 1.79 -11.90
C GLU A 28 -11.86 2.68 -10.66
N HIS A 29 -12.60 2.32 -9.62
CA HIS A 29 -12.60 3.05 -8.35
C HIS A 29 -11.19 3.16 -7.75
N ARG A 30 -10.42 2.06 -7.76
CA ARG A 30 -9.04 2.05 -7.26
C ARG A 30 -8.11 2.90 -8.13
N MET A 31 -8.27 2.87 -9.46
CA MET A 31 -7.48 3.69 -10.38
C MET A 31 -7.79 5.18 -10.23
N ARG A 32 -9.05 5.56 -10.00
CA ARG A 32 -9.42 6.96 -9.71
C ARG A 32 -8.76 7.48 -8.43
N ARG A 33 -8.61 6.65 -7.39
CA ARG A 33 -7.89 7.02 -6.15
C ARG A 33 -6.40 7.28 -6.37
N LYS A 34 -5.78 6.56 -7.31
CA LYS A 34 -4.35 6.72 -7.65
C LYS A 34 -4.01 8.15 -8.09
N VAL A 35 -4.94 8.82 -8.76
CA VAL A 35 -4.79 10.17 -9.32
C VAL A 35 -4.45 11.21 -8.25
N ILE A 36 -4.84 11.02 -6.99
CA ILE A 36 -4.55 11.96 -5.89
C ILE A 36 -3.04 12.13 -5.68
N ILE A 37 -2.25 11.08 -5.90
CA ILE A 37 -0.79 11.10 -5.74
C ILE A 37 -0.10 11.61 -7.01
N GLU A 38 -0.80 11.63 -8.16
CA GLU A 38 -0.24 12.00 -9.47
C GLU A 38 -0.65 13.41 -9.93
N ARG A 39 -1.41 14.16 -9.12
CA ARG A 39 -1.84 15.52 -9.44
C ARG A 39 -0.69 16.52 -9.31
N ALA A 40 -0.86 17.71 -9.89
CA ALA A 40 0.18 18.76 -9.92
C ALA A 40 0.66 19.23 -8.53
N ASP A 41 -0.22 19.15 -7.51
CA ASP A 41 0.10 19.37 -6.10
C ASP A 41 -0.10 18.06 -5.32
N PRO A 42 0.84 17.10 -5.43
CA PRO A 42 0.62 15.75 -4.91
C PRO A 42 0.62 15.74 -3.38
N VAL A 43 -0.30 14.96 -2.81
CA VAL A 43 -0.35 14.74 -1.36
C VAL A 43 0.87 13.90 -0.96
N ALA A 44 1.56 14.30 0.11
CA ALA A 44 2.63 13.50 0.70
C ALA A 44 2.10 12.10 1.02
N TYR A 45 2.77 11.07 0.49
CA TYR A 45 2.33 9.69 0.57
C TYR A 45 3.46 8.81 1.05
N GLU A 46 3.27 8.16 2.20
CA GLU A 46 4.21 7.20 2.75
C GLU A 46 3.61 5.80 2.72
N ALA A 47 4.33 4.87 2.11
CA ALA A 47 3.98 3.47 2.07
C ALA A 47 5.06 2.64 2.76
N VAL A 48 4.69 1.96 3.84
CA VAL A 48 5.55 0.96 4.48
C VAL A 48 4.99 -0.42 4.16
N VAL A 49 5.74 -1.20 3.38
CA VAL A 49 5.28 -2.46 2.78
C VAL A 49 6.15 -3.60 3.27
N HIS A 50 5.52 -4.67 3.76
CA HIS A 50 6.26 -5.87 4.16
C HIS A 50 6.75 -6.65 2.93
N GLU A 51 7.96 -7.19 2.99
CA GLU A 51 8.60 -7.96 1.92
C GLU A 51 7.69 -9.09 1.39
N GLY A 52 7.00 -9.78 2.29
CA GLY A 52 6.03 -10.83 1.91
C GLY A 52 4.98 -10.34 0.90
N ALA A 53 4.47 -9.12 1.04
CA ALA A 53 3.50 -8.55 0.09
C ALA A 53 4.11 -8.28 -1.29
N LEU A 54 5.40 -7.92 -1.35
CA LEU A 54 6.12 -7.68 -2.59
C LEU A 54 6.48 -9.00 -3.31
N ARG A 55 6.70 -10.08 -2.56
CA ARG A 55 7.01 -11.41 -3.11
C ARG A 55 5.79 -12.17 -3.61
N ILE A 56 4.58 -11.84 -3.14
CA ILE A 56 3.35 -12.47 -3.61
C ILE A 56 3.08 -12.07 -5.07
N ARG A 57 3.00 -13.08 -5.94
CA ARG A 57 2.70 -12.92 -7.37
C ARG A 57 1.20 -12.90 -7.58
N VAL A 58 0.59 -11.73 -7.38
CA VAL A 58 -0.83 -11.54 -7.73
C VAL A 58 -0.97 -11.56 -9.24
N GLY A 59 -1.88 -12.39 -9.75
CA GLY A 59 -2.00 -12.66 -11.18
C GLY A 59 -0.85 -13.56 -11.65
N ASP A 60 0.01 -13.03 -12.53
CA ASP A 60 1.15 -13.75 -13.07
C ASP A 60 2.48 -13.01 -12.80
N ARG A 61 3.59 -13.66 -13.19
CA ARG A 61 4.95 -13.12 -13.04
C ARG A 61 5.15 -11.80 -13.80
N SER A 62 4.50 -11.63 -14.95
CA SER A 62 4.61 -10.44 -15.78
C SER A 62 3.89 -9.25 -15.13
N ALA A 63 2.69 -9.48 -14.58
CA ALA A 63 1.92 -8.52 -13.80
C ALA A 63 2.64 -8.13 -12.51
N ALA A 64 3.19 -9.11 -11.77
CA ALA A 64 3.99 -8.84 -10.57
C ALA A 64 5.22 -7.98 -10.89
N ARG A 65 5.95 -8.28 -11.97
CA ARG A 65 7.11 -7.48 -12.41
C ARG A 65 6.70 -6.05 -12.78
N ARG A 66 5.61 -5.86 -13.53
CA ARG A 66 5.07 -4.53 -13.85
C ARG A 66 4.65 -3.77 -12.59
N GLN A 67 4.04 -4.45 -11.62
CA GLN A 67 3.66 -3.85 -10.35
C GLN A 67 4.88 -3.35 -9.57
N LEU A 68 5.94 -4.15 -9.46
CA LEU A 68 7.18 -3.73 -8.77
C LEU A 68 7.87 -2.56 -9.49
N ALA A 69 7.97 -2.62 -10.82
CA ALA A 69 8.48 -1.51 -11.62
C ALA A 69 7.68 -0.21 -11.36
N ARG A 70 6.35 -0.32 -11.30
CA ARG A 70 5.49 0.82 -11.00
C ARG A 70 5.70 1.39 -9.59
N VAL A 71 6.00 0.55 -8.60
CA VAL A 71 6.34 1.00 -7.24
C VAL A 71 7.66 1.76 -7.25
N LEU A 72 8.66 1.26 -7.96
CA LEU A 72 9.95 1.95 -8.14
C LEU A 72 9.75 3.31 -8.80
N ASP A 73 9.04 3.37 -9.93
CA ASP A 73 8.76 4.64 -10.63
C ASP A 73 8.10 5.68 -9.71
N MET A 74 7.17 5.24 -8.86
CA MET A 74 6.50 6.13 -7.91
C MET A 74 7.41 6.56 -6.75
N SER A 75 8.34 5.72 -6.33
CA SER A 75 9.28 6.05 -5.26
C SER A 75 10.31 7.12 -5.63
N GLU A 76 10.45 7.44 -6.93
CA GLU A 76 11.28 8.56 -7.41
C GLU A 76 10.58 9.93 -7.29
N ILE A 77 9.27 9.95 -7.02
CA ILE A 77 8.50 11.19 -6.83
C ILE A 77 8.82 11.75 -5.44
N SER A 78 9.25 13.01 -5.34
CA SER A 78 9.68 13.62 -4.08
C SER A 78 8.67 13.58 -2.94
N GLN A 79 7.38 13.52 -3.24
CA GLN A 79 6.28 13.48 -2.27
C GLN A 79 5.88 12.05 -1.90
N VAL A 80 6.54 11.03 -2.47
CA VAL A 80 6.26 9.62 -2.24
C VAL A 80 7.46 8.97 -1.55
N SER A 81 7.22 8.37 -0.40
CA SER A 81 8.20 7.54 0.30
C SER A 81 7.72 6.09 0.29
N VAL A 82 8.59 5.16 -0.13
CA VAL A 82 8.31 3.72 -0.07
C VAL A 82 9.38 3.06 0.76
N ARG A 83 8.96 2.37 1.82
CA ARG A 83 9.82 1.67 2.77
C ARG A 83 9.48 0.19 2.81
N VAL A 84 10.50 -0.67 2.88
CA VAL A 84 10.32 -2.12 2.94
C VAL A 84 10.64 -2.64 4.33
N ILE A 85 9.77 -3.50 4.86
CA ILE A 85 10.05 -4.28 6.06
C ILE A 85 10.55 -5.66 5.60
N PRO A 86 11.83 -6.00 5.79
CA PRO A 86 12.36 -7.30 5.41
C PRO A 86 11.89 -8.40 6.38
N PHE A 87 11.99 -9.66 5.95
CA PHE A 87 11.72 -10.81 6.83
C PHE A 87 12.72 -10.92 8.00
N ASP A 88 13.95 -10.45 7.80
CA ASP A 88 15.04 -10.51 8.77
C ASP A 88 14.94 -9.38 9.80
N VAL A 89 13.80 -9.31 10.50
CA VAL A 89 13.50 -8.34 11.55
C VAL A 89 12.90 -9.06 12.75
N ASP A 90 13.56 -8.95 13.90
CA ASP A 90 13.05 -9.49 15.16
C ASP A 90 11.88 -8.66 15.73
N GLY A 91 10.94 -9.34 16.39
CA GLY A 91 9.88 -8.68 17.14
C GLY A 91 8.80 -8.00 16.29
N PHE A 92 8.78 -8.22 14.98
CA PHE A 92 7.76 -7.66 14.10
C PHE A 92 6.43 -8.42 14.19
N GLY A 93 5.47 -7.84 14.94
CA GLY A 93 4.09 -8.34 15.04
C GLY A 93 3.08 -7.66 14.09
N GLY A 94 3.56 -6.83 13.15
CA GLY A 94 2.71 -5.94 12.35
C GLY A 94 2.04 -6.58 11.14
N ALA A 95 2.38 -7.82 10.79
CA ALA A 95 1.99 -8.48 9.54
C ALA A 95 0.46 -8.54 9.29
N GLY A 96 -0.37 -8.53 10.35
CA GLY A 96 -1.84 -8.52 10.25
C GLY A 96 -2.50 -7.14 10.39
N SER A 97 -1.73 -6.08 10.56
CA SER A 97 -2.25 -4.73 10.88
C SER A 97 -2.20 -3.80 9.67
N VAL A 98 -2.88 -4.17 8.59
CA VAL A 98 -3.05 -3.29 7.42
C VAL A 98 -3.95 -2.11 7.80
N MET A 99 -3.47 -0.91 7.50
CA MET A 99 -4.18 0.35 7.74
C MET A 99 -3.71 1.41 6.74
N VAL A 100 -4.57 2.39 6.50
CA VAL A 100 -4.22 3.66 5.85
C VAL A 100 -4.48 4.77 6.85
N TYR A 101 -3.49 5.62 7.09
CA TYR A 101 -3.65 6.83 7.87
C TYR A 101 -3.84 8.02 6.92
N ALA A 102 -5.01 8.64 6.92
CA ALA A 102 -5.30 9.84 6.15
C ALA A 102 -5.18 11.06 7.06
N GLY A 103 -4.07 11.79 6.93
CA GLY A 103 -3.83 13.05 7.64
C GLY A 103 -4.51 14.22 6.93
N SER A 104 -5.04 15.16 7.71
CA SER A 104 -5.67 16.40 7.24
C SER A 104 -4.90 17.62 7.73
N VAL A 105 -5.09 18.76 7.05
CA VAL A 105 -4.64 20.06 7.55
C VAL A 105 -5.36 20.47 8.84
N VAL A 106 -6.51 19.87 9.11
CA VAL A 106 -7.27 19.95 10.37
C VAL A 106 -7.14 18.60 11.06
N PRO A 107 -6.29 18.43 12.10
CA PRO A 107 -5.99 17.14 12.72
C PRO A 107 -7.22 16.38 13.25
N GLU A 108 -8.28 17.11 13.61
CA GLU A 108 -9.57 16.54 14.05
C GLU A 108 -10.33 15.81 12.94
N LEU A 109 -9.92 16.01 11.68
CA LEU A 109 -10.44 15.28 10.52
C LEU A 109 -9.52 14.13 10.10
N ASP A 110 -8.47 13.84 10.86
CA ASP A 110 -7.63 12.67 10.62
C ASP A 110 -8.48 11.40 10.70
N THR A 111 -8.23 10.47 9.80
CA THR A 111 -8.99 9.22 9.75
C THR A 111 -8.08 8.04 9.45
N VAL A 112 -8.19 6.99 10.25
CA VAL A 112 -7.63 5.68 9.91
C VAL A 112 -8.67 4.86 9.20
N VAL A 113 -8.30 4.31 8.05
CA VAL A 113 -9.12 3.38 7.28
C VAL A 113 -8.52 1.99 7.40
N ARG A 114 -9.35 1.01 7.74
CA ARG A 114 -8.99 -0.40 7.74
C ARG A 114 -9.98 -1.19 6.92
N ASP A 115 -9.47 -1.98 5.99
CA ASP A 115 -10.32 -2.90 5.23
C ASP A 115 -10.74 -4.09 6.12
N GLY A 116 -11.99 -4.50 6.00
CA GLY A 116 -12.55 -5.66 6.70
C GLY A 116 -13.51 -6.43 5.80
N PRO A 117 -13.89 -7.67 6.19
CA PRO A 117 -14.78 -8.51 5.38
C PRO A 117 -16.13 -7.87 5.05
N ASN A 118 -16.62 -6.99 5.92
CA ASN A 118 -17.91 -6.31 5.77
C ASN A 118 -17.78 -4.89 5.21
N GLY A 119 -16.60 -4.54 4.66
CA GLY A 119 -16.28 -3.20 4.18
C GLY A 119 -15.27 -2.47 5.07
N PRO A 120 -14.90 -1.23 4.68
CA PRO A 120 -13.93 -0.44 5.40
C PRO A 120 -14.48 0.08 6.72
N VAL A 121 -13.64 0.07 7.75
CA VAL A 121 -13.88 0.72 9.04
C VAL A 121 -13.12 2.04 9.06
N PHE A 122 -13.83 3.11 9.38
CA PHE A 122 -13.28 4.45 9.58
C PHE A 122 -13.13 4.72 11.07
N ILE A 123 -11.98 5.23 11.46
CA ILE A 123 -11.62 5.49 12.86
C ILE A 123 -11.09 6.92 12.96
N ASP A 124 -11.80 7.77 13.69
CA ASP A 124 -11.55 9.20 13.84
C ASP A 124 -11.41 9.64 15.31
N ALA A 125 -11.69 8.75 16.28
CA ALA A 125 -11.53 9.07 17.69
C ALA A 125 -10.05 9.27 18.06
N GLU A 126 -9.71 10.44 18.62
CA GLU A 126 -8.34 10.88 18.89
C GLU A 126 -7.51 9.86 19.73
N ALA A 127 -8.12 9.21 20.73
CA ALA A 127 -7.45 8.18 21.51
C ALA A 127 -7.03 6.97 20.65
N GLN A 128 -7.86 6.59 19.67
CA GLN A 128 -7.57 5.51 18.74
C GLN A 128 -6.56 5.96 17.68
N LEU A 129 -6.69 7.18 17.14
CA LEU A 129 -5.73 7.77 16.22
C LEU A 129 -4.31 7.78 16.80
N ASN A 130 -4.15 8.18 18.08
CA ASN A 130 -2.86 8.16 18.76
C ASN A 130 -2.22 6.77 18.85
N ARG A 131 -3.04 5.72 19.03
CA ARG A 131 -2.56 4.34 18.98
C ARG A 131 -2.04 3.98 17.59
N TYR A 132 -2.75 4.37 16.53
CA TYR A 132 -2.34 4.10 15.15
C TYR A 132 -1.11 4.91 14.72
N ARG A 133 -1.00 6.19 15.08
CA ARG A 133 0.22 6.99 14.89
C ARG A 133 1.44 6.33 15.56
N THR A 134 1.24 5.78 16.76
CA THR A 134 2.31 5.04 17.48
C THR A 134 2.67 3.74 16.78
N LEU A 135 1.69 3.00 16.27
CA LEU A 135 1.94 1.78 15.51
C LEU A 135 2.70 2.09 14.22
N PHE A 136 2.28 3.12 13.47
CA PHE A 136 2.94 3.52 12.23
C PHE A 136 4.43 3.84 12.44
N ARG A 137 4.77 4.63 13.48
CA ARG A 137 6.17 4.90 13.85
C ARG A 137 6.97 3.63 14.18
N ARG A 138 6.36 2.63 14.80
CA ARG A 138 7.04 1.35 15.08
C ARG A 138 7.34 0.58 13.81
N VAL A 139 6.39 0.56 12.88
CA VAL A 139 6.53 -0.11 11.58
C VAL A 139 7.58 0.60 10.72
N GLU A 140 7.60 1.94 10.73
CA GLU A 140 8.61 2.74 10.07
C GLU A 140 10.02 2.49 10.64
N ALA A 141 10.16 2.44 11.98
CA ALA A 141 11.46 2.26 12.64
C ALA A 141 12.16 0.94 12.33
N VAL A 142 11.41 -0.10 11.94
CA VAL A 142 11.96 -1.41 11.55
C VAL A 142 12.05 -1.60 10.04
N SER A 143 11.62 -0.60 9.26
CA SER A 143 11.70 -0.62 7.81
C SER A 143 13.05 -0.10 7.33
N LEU A 144 13.46 -0.55 6.15
CA LEU A 144 14.56 0.04 5.42
C LEU A 144 14.26 1.51 5.10
N ASP A 145 15.30 2.34 5.00
CA ASP A 145 15.16 3.68 4.44
C ASP A 145 14.72 3.62 2.95
N PRO A 146 14.22 4.73 2.38
CA PRO A 146 13.72 4.74 1.02
C PRO A 146 14.75 4.31 -0.05
N GLU A 147 16.04 4.59 0.13
CA GLU A 147 17.07 4.21 -0.84
C GLU A 147 17.31 2.70 -0.82
N ARG A 148 17.55 2.13 0.36
CA ARG A 148 17.71 0.68 0.53
C ARG A 148 16.45 -0.09 0.14
N SER A 149 15.29 0.51 0.32
CA SER A 149 14.00 -0.06 -0.11
C SER A 149 13.91 -0.14 -1.64
N ARG A 150 14.36 0.88 -2.37
CA ARG A 150 14.44 0.84 -3.83
C ARG A 150 15.39 -0.25 -4.32
N ASP A 151 16.59 -0.33 -3.73
CA ASP A 151 17.56 -1.39 -4.05
C ASP A 151 16.98 -2.79 -3.83
N PHE A 152 16.27 -2.97 -2.71
CA PHE A 152 15.58 -4.21 -2.38
C PHE A 152 14.53 -4.58 -3.44
N ILE A 153 13.63 -3.64 -3.78
CA ILE A 153 12.57 -3.87 -4.77
C ILE A 153 13.15 -4.14 -6.16
N HIS A 154 14.22 -3.44 -6.54
CA HIS A 154 14.92 -3.64 -7.79
C HIS A 154 15.59 -5.03 -7.86
N GLY A 155 16.19 -5.49 -6.75
CA GLY A 155 16.69 -6.85 -6.61
C GLY A 155 15.59 -7.89 -6.82
N LEU A 156 14.47 -7.75 -6.10
CA LEU A 156 13.32 -8.64 -6.23
C LEU A 156 12.75 -8.68 -7.66
N THR A 157 12.76 -7.55 -8.36
CA THR A 157 12.28 -7.46 -9.75
C THR A 157 13.14 -8.29 -10.71
N LYS A 158 14.43 -8.51 -10.41
CA LYS A 158 15.33 -9.36 -11.20
C LYS A 158 15.18 -10.86 -10.90
N GLU A 159 14.62 -11.22 -9.75
CA GLU A 159 14.33 -12.60 -9.35
C GLU A 159 13.04 -13.16 -9.98
N LEU A 160 12.17 -12.26 -10.48
CA LEU A 160 10.93 -12.61 -11.19
C LEU A 160 11.19 -12.84 -12.69
#